data_AF-M0N9E9-F1
#
_entry.id   AF-M0N9E9-F1
#
_cell.length_a   1.000
_cell.length_b   1.000
_cell.length_c   1.000
_cell.angle_alpha   90.00
_cell.angle_beta   90.00
_cell.angle_gamma   90.00
#
_symmetry.space_group_name_H-M   'P 1'
#
loop_
_entity.id
_entity.type
_entity.pdbx_description
1 polymer ?
#
loop_
_entity_poly.entity_id
_entity_poly.type
_entity_poly.pdbx_seq_one_letter_code
_entity_poly.pdbx_strand_id
1 'polypeptide(L)'
;MPDTAYTDWIEYPHAQLRFVLETQRGTPTRFLVQLEYCVEDEWRPVVHFEHNPDGTYGHDLTVEGLHMDIYRDGEQHLVRQDFPPVELSNAPTYCESYIKTEASRLLRRYEQWHNLTTDR
;
A
#
# COMPACT_ATOMS: atom_id res chain seq x y z
N MET A 1 -3.07 -1.17 19.28
CA MET A 1 -2.19 -0.05 18.91
C MET A 1 -1.06 -0.66 18.12
N PRO A 2 -0.73 -0.13 16.93
CA PRO A 2 0.36 -0.69 16.14
C PRO A 2 1.70 -0.52 16.84
N ASP A 3 2.61 -1.46 16.60
CA ASP A 3 4.00 -1.38 17.08
C ASP A 3 4.77 -0.28 16.34
N THR A 4 4.44 -0.07 15.07
CA THR A 4 5.01 0.98 14.23
C THR A 4 3.93 1.56 13.33
N ALA A 5 3.83 2.89 13.31
CA ALA A 5 2.98 3.60 12.38
C ALA A 5 3.60 4.94 12.01
N TYR A 6 3.65 5.25 10.71
CA TYR A 6 4.16 6.53 10.21
C TYR A 6 3.62 6.85 8.82
N THR A 7 3.80 8.10 8.41
CA THR A 7 3.64 8.56 7.03
C THR A 7 4.95 9.14 6.53
N ASP A 8 5.29 8.90 5.27
CA ASP A 8 6.49 9.41 4.62
C ASP A 8 6.13 10.04 3.27
N TRP A 9 6.77 11.14 2.91
CA TRP A 9 6.48 11.83 1.65
C TRP A 9 7.03 11.03 0.47
N ILE A 10 6.15 10.74 -0.49
CA ILE A 10 6.56 10.18 -1.78
C ILE A 10 6.72 11.30 -2.81
N GLU A 11 5.73 12.20 -2.87
CA GLU A 11 5.77 13.39 -3.71
C GLU A 11 5.01 14.51 -2.97
N TYR A 12 5.72 15.45 -2.36
CA TYR A 12 5.06 16.56 -1.66
C TYR A 12 4.39 17.52 -2.66
N PRO A 13 3.17 18.04 -2.39
CA PRO A 13 2.27 17.72 -1.27
C PRO A 13 1.24 16.62 -1.61
N HIS A 14 1.36 15.98 -2.77
CA HIS A 14 0.27 15.21 -3.36
C HIS A 14 0.27 13.73 -3.01
N ALA A 15 1.39 13.12 -2.63
CA ALA A 15 1.49 11.69 -2.41
C ALA A 15 2.32 11.35 -1.17
N GLN A 16 1.81 10.40 -0.39
CA GLN A 16 2.48 9.88 0.80
C GLN A 16 2.41 8.35 0.85
N LEU A 17 3.37 7.77 1.54
CA LEU A 17 3.32 6.39 1.99
C LEU A 17 2.73 6.37 3.39
N ARG A 18 1.74 5.54 3.64
CA ARG A 18 1.24 5.19 4.97
C ARG A 18 1.70 3.79 5.33
N PHE A 19 2.33 3.67 6.49
CA PHE A 19 2.86 2.40 7.00
C PHE A 19 2.28 2.10 8.38
N VAL A 20 1.81 0.88 8.58
CA VAL A 20 1.32 0.35 9.87
C VAL A 20 1.81 -1.09 10.01
N LEU A 21 2.34 -1.44 11.19
CA LEU A 21 2.83 -2.78 11.50
C LEU A 21 2.48 -3.17 12.94
N GLU A 22 1.96 -4.38 13.09
CA GLU A 22 1.79 -5.10 14.35
C GLU A 22 2.58 -6.40 14.29
N THR A 23 3.29 -6.71 15.37
CA THR A 23 4.13 -7.90 15.48
C THR A 23 3.83 -8.69 16.74
N GLN A 24 4.10 -9.99 16.68
CA GLN A 24 4.20 -10.85 17.84
C GLN A 24 5.56 -11.54 17.84
N ARG A 25 6.37 -11.29 18.88
CA ARG A 25 7.75 -11.82 18.99
C ARG A 25 8.60 -11.50 17.75
N GLY A 26 8.42 -10.31 17.17
CA GLY A 26 9.14 -9.87 15.97
C GLY A 26 8.63 -10.45 14.65
N THR A 27 7.59 -11.28 14.66
CA THR A 27 6.92 -11.75 13.45
C THR A 27 5.72 -10.86 13.16
N PRO A 28 5.56 -10.31 11.94
CA PRO A 28 4.37 -9.56 11.58
C PRO A 28 3.10 -10.39 11.78
N THR A 29 2.12 -9.85 12.48
CA THR A 29 0.76 -10.41 12.60
C THR A 29 -0.24 -9.61 11.81
N ARG A 30 0.00 -8.29 11.66
CA ARG A 30 -0.75 -7.43 10.76
C ARG A 30 0.15 -6.36 10.17
N PHE A 31 -0.06 -5.99 8.92
CA PHE A 31 0.55 -4.77 8.38
C PHE A 31 -0.31 -4.14 7.30
N LEU A 32 -0.10 -2.84 7.08
CA LEU A 32 -0.61 -2.07 5.95
C LEU A 32 0.54 -1.23 5.40
N VAL A 33 0.79 -1.33 4.11
CA VAL A 33 1.71 -0.46 3.39
C VAL A 33 0.96 0.12 2.18
N GLN A 34 0.63 1.40 2.24
CA GLN A 34 -0.32 2.05 1.33
C GLN A 34 0.29 3.31 0.71
N LEU A 35 0.20 3.42 -0.62
CA LEU A 35 0.43 4.68 -1.32
C LEU A 35 -0.87 5.46 -1.36
N GLU A 36 -0.84 6.71 -0.93
CA GLU A 36 -1.99 7.60 -0.90
C GLU A 36 -1.75 8.82 -1.78
N TYR A 37 -2.83 9.34 -2.38
CA TYR A 37 -2.84 10.57 -3.15
C TYR A 37 -3.85 11.56 -2.56
N CYS A 38 -3.46 12.81 -2.39
CA CYS A 38 -4.34 13.87 -1.89
C CYS A 38 -5.18 14.46 -3.01
N VAL A 39 -6.50 14.26 -2.95
CA VAL A 39 -7.49 14.82 -3.87
C VAL A 39 -8.47 15.63 -3.06
N GLU A 40 -8.60 16.93 -3.33
CA GLU A 40 -9.53 17.82 -2.61
C GLU A 40 -9.35 17.76 -1.07
N ASP A 41 -8.09 17.82 -0.61
CA ASP A 41 -7.69 17.72 0.80
C ASP A 41 -7.99 16.36 1.48
N GLU A 42 -8.33 15.33 0.69
CA GLU A 42 -8.58 13.97 1.17
C GLU A 42 -7.52 12.99 0.65
N TRP A 43 -6.92 12.22 1.58
CA TRP A 43 -6.00 11.14 1.24
C TRP A 43 -6.76 9.91 0.75
N ARG A 44 -6.57 9.57 -0.53
CA ARG A 44 -7.21 8.42 -1.17
C ARG A 44 -6.20 7.33 -1.48
N PRO A 45 -6.55 6.05 -1.31
CA PRO A 45 -5.66 4.95 -1.63
C PRO A 45 -5.39 4.91 -3.14
N VAL A 46 -4.13 4.71 -3.51
CA VAL A 46 -3.68 4.43 -4.89
C VAL A 46 -3.44 2.94 -5.04
N VAL A 47 -2.64 2.38 -4.13
CA VAL A 47 -2.41 0.95 -3.96
C VAL A 47 -2.14 0.63 -2.50
N HIS A 48 -2.40 -0.60 -2.07
CA HIS A 48 -1.82 -1.09 -0.83
C HIS A 48 -1.42 -2.56 -0.88
N PHE A 49 -0.61 -2.93 0.09
CA PHE A 49 -0.38 -4.29 0.53
C PHE A 49 -0.89 -4.40 1.95
N GLU A 50 -1.62 -5.46 2.28
CA GLU A 50 -2.00 -5.74 3.65
C GLU A 50 -1.83 -7.21 4.02
N HIS A 51 -1.71 -7.43 5.32
CA HIS A 51 -1.84 -8.73 5.97
C HIS A 51 -2.70 -8.52 7.21
N ASN A 52 -3.86 -9.16 7.26
CA ASN A 52 -4.79 -9.08 8.39
C ASN A 52 -5.66 -10.35 8.48
N PRO A 53 -5.09 -11.51 8.84
CA PRO A 53 -5.78 -12.80 8.76
C PRO A 53 -7.04 -12.90 9.65
N ASP A 54 -7.15 -12.06 10.69
CA ASP A 54 -8.32 -12.04 11.58
C ASP A 54 -9.44 -11.10 11.11
N GLY A 55 -9.21 -10.34 10.03
CA GLY A 55 -10.21 -9.44 9.46
C GLY A 55 -11.32 -10.23 8.79
N THR A 56 -12.58 -9.77 8.89
CA THR A 56 -13.73 -10.40 8.21
C THR A 56 -13.55 -10.52 6.69
N TYR A 57 -12.73 -9.65 6.10
CA TYR A 57 -12.29 -9.67 4.71
C TYR A 57 -10.77 -9.49 4.60
N GLY A 58 -10.04 -9.84 5.66
CA GLY A 58 -8.63 -9.53 5.74
C GLY A 58 -7.76 -10.53 5.00
N HIS A 59 -6.62 -10.05 4.51
CA HIS A 59 -5.73 -10.83 3.65
C HIS A 59 -4.74 -11.70 4.44
N ASP A 60 -4.63 -12.98 4.09
CA ASP A 60 -3.59 -13.87 4.61
C ASP A 60 -2.53 -14.17 3.55
N LEU A 61 -1.50 -13.33 3.52
CA LEU A 61 -0.32 -13.48 2.66
C LEU A 61 0.34 -14.87 2.74
N THR A 62 0.24 -15.59 3.86
CA THR A 62 0.84 -16.93 3.98
C THR A 62 0.11 -18.01 3.18
N VAL A 63 -1.16 -17.73 2.83
CA VAL A 63 -2.02 -18.61 2.04
C VAL A 63 -2.19 -18.08 0.62
N GLU A 64 -2.41 -16.77 0.49
CA GLU A 64 -2.75 -16.09 -0.77
C GLU A 64 -1.52 -15.71 -1.59
N GLY A 65 -0.36 -15.63 -0.94
CA GLY A 65 0.82 -15.00 -1.49
C GLY A 65 0.71 -13.47 -1.47
N LEU A 66 1.85 -12.81 -1.72
CA LEU A 66 1.90 -11.36 -1.77
C LEU A 66 1.10 -10.84 -2.97
N HIS A 67 0.19 -9.92 -2.72
CA HIS A 67 -0.58 -9.24 -3.75
C HIS A 67 -0.78 -7.77 -3.39
N MET A 68 -1.01 -6.96 -4.42
CA MET A 68 -1.21 -5.53 -4.29
C MET A 68 -2.59 -5.17 -4.80
N ASP A 69 -3.40 -4.60 -3.93
CA ASP A 69 -4.68 -4.02 -4.33
C ASP A 69 -4.48 -2.66 -4.94
N ILE A 70 -5.19 -2.44 -6.03
CA ILE A 70 -5.09 -1.23 -6.84
C ILE A 70 -6.44 -0.55 -6.83
N TYR A 71 -6.45 0.71 -6.42
CA TYR A 71 -7.67 1.49 -6.25
C TYR A 71 -7.92 2.42 -7.43
N ARG A 72 -9.21 2.67 -7.67
CA ARG A 72 -9.72 3.67 -8.60
C ARG A 72 -11.10 4.13 -8.11
N ASP A 73 -11.31 5.44 -8.12
CA ASP A 73 -12.60 6.06 -7.77
C ASP A 73 -13.05 5.71 -6.33
N GLY A 74 -12.08 5.49 -5.44
CA GLY A 74 -12.32 5.12 -4.04
C GLY A 74 -12.58 3.63 -3.80
N GLU A 75 -12.65 2.81 -4.86
CA GLU A 75 -12.94 1.39 -4.78
C GLU A 75 -11.75 0.54 -5.27
N GLN A 76 -11.66 -0.69 -4.79
CA GLN A 76 -10.68 -1.66 -5.28
C GLN A 76 -11.02 -2.00 -6.74
N HIS A 77 -10.09 -1.69 -7.64
CA HIS A 77 -10.26 -1.85 -9.08
C HIS A 77 -9.64 -3.14 -9.62
N LEU A 78 -8.43 -3.49 -9.15
CA LEU A 78 -7.81 -4.78 -9.47
C LEU A 78 -6.91 -5.28 -8.35
N VAL A 79 -6.59 -6.57 -8.42
CA VAL A 79 -5.57 -7.21 -7.59
C VAL A 79 -4.41 -7.65 -8.48
N ARG A 80 -3.18 -7.32 -8.08
CA ARG A 80 -1.97 -7.79 -8.77
C ARG A 80 -1.30 -8.87 -7.93
N GLN A 81 -1.05 -10.04 -8.50
CA GLN A 81 -0.52 -11.22 -7.78
C GLN A 81 0.81 -11.74 -8.37
N ASP A 82 1.40 -11.01 -9.33
CA ASP A 82 2.65 -11.36 -10.01
C ASP A 82 3.90 -10.99 -9.19
N PHE A 83 3.87 -11.27 -7.89
CA PHE A 83 5.00 -11.04 -7.00
C PHE A 83 5.79 -12.34 -6.78
N PRO A 84 7.12 -12.25 -6.53
CA PRO A 84 7.87 -13.39 -6.06
C PRO A 84 7.33 -13.85 -4.70
N PRO A 85 7.57 -15.10 -4.30
CA PRO A 85 7.34 -15.52 -2.91
C PRO A 85 8.14 -14.63 -1.96
N VAL A 86 7.46 -14.06 -0.96
CA VAL A 86 8.06 -13.23 0.09
C VAL A 86 7.66 -13.80 1.44
N GLU A 87 8.64 -14.10 2.27
CA GLU A 87 8.43 -14.53 3.65
C GLU A 87 7.72 -13.43 4.45
N LEU A 88 6.76 -13.79 5.30
CA LEU A 88 5.95 -12.85 6.07
C LEU A 88 6.80 -11.86 6.88
N SER A 89 7.91 -12.32 7.46
CA SER A 89 8.85 -11.49 8.23
C SER A 89 9.50 -10.37 7.41
N ASN A 90 9.63 -10.56 6.09
CA ASN A 90 10.23 -9.60 5.18
C ASN A 90 9.18 -8.78 4.40
N ALA A 91 7.92 -9.18 4.46
CA ALA A 91 6.85 -8.60 3.64
C ALA A 91 6.68 -7.07 3.86
N PRO A 92 6.65 -6.53 5.10
CA PRO A 92 6.47 -5.08 5.28
C PRO A 92 7.56 -4.25 4.60
N THR A 93 8.83 -4.63 4.77
CA THR A 93 9.97 -3.94 4.16
C THR A 93 10.01 -4.09 2.64
N TYR A 94 9.66 -5.28 2.13
CA TYR A 94 9.54 -5.51 0.69
C TYR A 94 8.47 -4.60 0.07
N CYS A 95 7.28 -4.53 0.69
CA CYS A 95 6.16 -3.73 0.21
C CYS A 95 6.49 -2.24 0.20
N GLU A 96 7.11 -1.73 1.27
CA GLU A 96 7.56 -0.34 1.34
C GLU A 96 8.56 -0.02 0.22
N SER A 97 9.58 -0.87 0.06
CA SER A 97 10.61 -0.69 -0.98
C SER A 97 10.02 -0.74 -2.38
N TYR A 98 9.05 -1.63 -2.60
CA TYR A 98 8.33 -1.76 -3.86
C TYR A 98 7.56 -0.48 -4.18
N ILE A 99 6.73 0.02 -3.25
CA ILE A 99 5.97 1.26 -3.45
C ILE A 99 6.90 2.43 -3.72
N LYS A 100 7.97 2.60 -2.91
CA LYS A 100 8.94 3.70 -3.10
C LYS A 100 9.61 3.66 -4.48
N THR A 101 9.95 2.47 -4.96
CA THR A 101 10.59 2.28 -6.28
C THR A 101 9.63 2.53 -7.43
N GLU A 102 8.37 2.10 -7.28
CA GLU A 102 7.37 2.12 -8.36
C GLU A 102 6.42 3.32 -8.30
N ALA A 103 6.58 4.17 -7.28
CA ALA A 103 5.73 5.32 -6.98
C ALA A 103 5.42 6.15 -8.21
N SER A 104 6.44 6.59 -8.96
CA SER A 104 6.20 7.45 -10.13
C SER A 104 5.33 6.78 -11.19
N ARG A 105 5.42 5.46 -11.39
CA ARG A 105 4.58 4.73 -12.34
C ARG A 105 3.15 4.59 -11.80
N LEU A 106 3.01 4.27 -10.52
CA LEU A 106 1.72 4.08 -9.86
C LEU A 106 0.93 5.39 -9.81
N LEU A 107 1.58 6.50 -9.45
CA LEU A 107 0.99 7.83 -9.37
C LEU A 107 0.56 8.36 -10.74
N ARG A 108 1.42 8.26 -11.76
CA ARG A 108 1.05 8.67 -13.13
C ARG A 108 -0.19 7.94 -13.65
N ARG A 109 -0.30 6.64 -13.37
CA ARG A 109 -1.49 5.86 -13.74
C ARG A 109 -2.74 6.36 -13.01
N TYR A 110 -2.64 6.59 -11.70
CA TYR A 110 -3.74 7.11 -10.90
C TYR A 110 -4.22 8.47 -11.41
N GLU A 111 -3.30 9.40 -11.64
CA GLU A 111 -3.61 10.73 -12.16
C GLU A 111 -4.27 10.67 -13.55
N GLN A 112 -3.79 9.79 -14.44
CA GLN A 112 -4.42 9.57 -15.74
C GLN A 112 -5.85 9.03 -15.62
N TRP A 113 -6.12 8.12 -14.69
CA TRP A 113 -7.47 7.61 -14.46
C TRP A 113 -8.42 8.69 -13.92
N HIS A 114 -7.89 9.64 -13.16
CA HIS A 114 -8.65 10.70 -12.50
C HIS A 114 -8.58 12.07 -13.18
N ASN A 115 -7.93 12.16 -14.36
CA ASN A 115 -7.68 13.42 -15.08
C ASN A 115 -7.06 14.51 -14.19
N LEU A 116 -6.16 14.13 -13.31
CA LEU A 116 -5.46 15.06 -12.43
C LEU A 116 -4.27 15.67 -13.19
N THR A 117 -4.21 16.99 -13.24
CA THR A 117 -3.04 17.73 -13.73
C THR A 117 -2.21 18.13 -12.53
N THR A 118 -1.09 17.47 -12.33
CA THR A 118 -0.01 17.93 -11.45
C THR A 118 0.99 18.68 -12.31
N ASP A 119 1.18 19.97 -12.03
CA ASP A 119 2.30 20.73 -12.58
C ASP A 119 3.60 20.11 -12.02
N ARG A 120 4.23 19.24 -12.81
CA ARG A 120 5.49 18.56 -12.47
C ARG A 120 6.68 19.20 -13.16
#